data_AF-A0A0H2R2A8-F1
#
_entry.id   AF-A0A0H2R2A8-F1
#
_cell.length_a   1.000
_cell.length_b   1.000
_cell.length_c   1.000
_cell.angle_alpha   90.00
_cell.angle_beta   90.00
_cell.angle_gamma   90.00
#
_symmetry.space_group_name_H-M   'P 1'
#
loop_
_entity.id
_entity.type
_entity.pdbx_description
1 polymer ?
#
loop_
_entity_poly.entity_id
_entity_poly.type
_entity_poly.pdbx_seq_one_letter_code
_entity_poly.pdbx_strand_id
1 'polypeptide(L)'
;MFSRLATLWSGGQSQVKYLPLPSLSSVSPDAVRSEVSSRARRIIRQRSFRLFAILTLLAFVGFSRYSKQRISRGEIDPLHPPLYEKYEELELGLPQHNAALPFPEGSSGRFFYPANHIWGIGFNNVLQEHLLLAHLAYMANRTFVFDPYTWNWDPNEPYGEYNGKLVPSRIPWHAFLQGPLVGDSFPEGDTHPRAVRKEFFRQVCTNPEVVNSSVVGVHFPDFYTAAADISRAWADYLGTVASSCVEIDGWTPHIFDTGVFMTYKITSIYESLINSPILKNLAWSSLVDSVIAGNVDLLRSKIFRRNLLSSAWFTQADDTVSTASFPGLLALHVRRGDYEEHCYNLEKISAPMQGWYGLPGVPDQFSPPSGDDTEETHKYFRDHCWPTIDQMINRIRDILATEEGSGLDAAYIMTNGDKDYVATLKGAIGELGVFKVISSSRDMDWTPEGKYISQAIDMAIANRAQVFIGNGFSSLSSNVVLLRFKDDKPPGSNRMW
;
A
#
# COMPACT_ATOMS: atom_id res chain seq x y z
N MET A 1 -43.36 25.22 -54.92
CA MET A 1 -43.95 25.07 -53.57
C MET A 1 -43.48 26.26 -52.72
N PHE A 2 -44.14 27.41 -52.88
CA PHE A 2 -45.11 28.03 -51.94
C PHE A 2 -44.44 28.46 -50.61
N SER A 3 -44.05 29.73 -50.42
CA SER A 3 -44.85 30.95 -50.10
C SER A 3 -44.91 31.18 -48.57
N ARG A 4 -44.22 32.17 -47.98
CA ARG A 4 -44.53 33.62 -47.78
C ARG A 4 -45.61 33.94 -46.73
N LEU A 5 -45.26 34.92 -45.87
CA LEU A 5 -46.05 36.06 -45.31
C LEU A 5 -47.11 35.76 -44.23
N ALA A 6 -46.99 36.37 -43.04
CA ALA A 6 -47.49 37.69 -42.59
C ALA A 6 -49.01 37.69 -42.29
N THR A 7 -49.45 38.14 -41.11
CA THR A 7 -50.27 39.34 -40.79
C THR A 7 -51.16 38.99 -39.57
N LEU A 8 -51.78 39.84 -38.76
CA LEU A 8 -52.04 41.29 -38.74
C LEU A 8 -52.50 41.71 -37.33
N TRP A 9 -52.55 43.02 -37.18
CA TRP A 9 -52.97 43.87 -36.08
C TRP A 9 -54.46 44.26 -36.25
N SER A 10 -55.21 44.42 -35.16
CA SER A 10 -56.43 45.26 -35.02
C SER A 10 -56.74 45.35 -33.51
N GLY A 11 -56.92 46.48 -32.83
CA GLY A 11 -57.65 47.70 -33.19
C GLY A 11 -58.95 47.73 -32.38
N GLY A 12 -59.11 48.65 -31.42
CA GLY A 12 -60.38 48.83 -30.70
C GLY A 12 -60.31 49.73 -29.45
N GLN A 13 -60.77 50.97 -29.60
CA GLN A 13 -60.98 51.98 -28.55
C GLN A 13 -62.17 51.66 -27.62
N SER A 14 -62.15 52.18 -26.39
CA SER A 14 -63.07 53.25 -25.90
C SER A 14 -63.53 53.11 -24.43
N GLN A 15 -63.84 54.29 -23.86
CA GLN A 15 -64.64 54.59 -22.66
C GLN A 15 -63.93 54.65 -21.29
N VAL A 16 -63.39 55.84 -21.00
CA VAL A 16 -63.10 56.34 -19.65
C VAL A 16 -64.42 56.76 -18.98
N LYS A 17 -64.78 56.10 -17.87
CA LYS A 17 -65.81 56.57 -16.92
C LYS A 17 -65.13 57.28 -15.76
N TYR A 18 -65.47 58.55 -15.57
CA TYR A 18 -65.16 59.30 -14.35
C TYR A 18 -66.12 58.87 -13.22
N LEU A 19 -65.55 58.50 -12.06
CA LEU A 19 -66.24 58.42 -10.76
C LEU A 19 -65.28 58.90 -9.65
N PRO A 20 -65.82 59.46 -8.55
CA PRO A 20 -65.17 60.52 -7.77
C PRO A 20 -64.16 60.03 -6.73
N LEU A 21 -63.24 60.95 -6.40
CA LEU A 21 -62.24 60.87 -5.34
C LEU A 21 -62.87 60.60 -3.96
N PRO A 22 -62.39 59.61 -3.19
CA PRO A 22 -62.55 59.60 -1.75
C PRO A 22 -61.51 60.52 -1.10
N SER A 23 -61.98 61.28 -0.13
CA SER A 23 -61.22 62.16 0.76
C SER A 23 -59.98 61.50 1.36
N LEU A 24 -58.85 62.21 1.26
CA LEU A 24 -57.62 61.96 1.99
C LEU A 24 -57.87 62.05 3.51
N SER A 25 -57.98 60.91 4.17
CA SER A 25 -57.64 60.79 5.59
C SER A 25 -56.14 60.55 5.70
N SER A 26 -55.50 61.34 6.55
CA SER A 26 -54.08 61.34 6.87
C SER A 26 -53.62 59.99 7.40
N VAL A 27 -52.91 59.21 6.59
CA VAL A 27 -52.15 58.05 7.06
C VAL A 27 -50.78 58.54 7.54
N SER A 28 -50.53 58.36 8.83
CA SER A 28 -49.26 58.71 9.47
C SER A 28 -48.08 57.94 8.84
N PRO A 29 -46.93 58.59 8.54
CA PRO A 29 -45.73 57.97 7.96
C PRO A 29 -45.17 56.79 8.77
N ASP A 30 -45.49 56.70 10.07
CA ASP A 30 -44.99 55.65 10.96
C ASP A 30 -45.68 54.29 10.76
N ALA A 31 -46.91 54.27 10.25
CA ALA A 31 -47.65 53.03 10.01
C ALA A 31 -47.13 52.25 8.79
N VAL A 32 -46.69 52.96 7.74
CA VAL A 32 -46.17 52.35 6.50
C VAL A 32 -44.75 51.80 6.70
N ARG A 33 -43.92 52.46 7.53
CA ARG A 33 -42.57 51.99 7.87
C ARG A 33 -42.59 50.72 8.74
N SER A 34 -43.60 50.59 9.60
CA SER A 34 -43.85 49.42 10.44
C SER A 34 -44.18 48.17 9.61
N GLU A 35 -45.11 48.27 8.65
CA GLU A 35 -45.54 47.14 7.80
C GLU A 35 -44.47 46.65 6.81
N VAL A 36 -43.69 47.56 6.22
CA VAL A 36 -42.60 47.19 5.32
C VAL A 36 -41.49 46.46 6.08
N SER A 37 -41.18 46.89 7.32
CA SER A 37 -40.17 46.22 8.16
C SER A 37 -40.64 44.84 8.67
N SER A 38 -41.94 44.62 8.84
CA SER A 38 -42.50 43.35 9.31
C SER A 38 -42.56 42.32 8.17
N ARG A 39 -42.91 42.73 6.95
CA ARG A 39 -42.84 41.88 5.74
C ARG A 39 -41.39 41.50 5.39
N ALA A 40 -40.45 42.43 5.44
CA ALA A 40 -39.04 42.15 5.18
C ALA A 40 -38.46 41.14 6.21
N ARG A 41 -38.76 41.32 7.50
CA ARG A 41 -38.35 40.38 8.56
C ARG A 41 -38.99 39.01 8.40
N ARG A 42 -40.23 38.93 7.91
CA ARG A 42 -40.93 37.66 7.64
C ARG A 42 -40.32 36.90 6.46
N ILE A 43 -39.95 37.61 5.38
CA ILE A 43 -39.28 37.02 4.20
C ILE A 43 -37.87 36.54 4.57
N ILE A 44 -37.11 37.32 5.34
CA ILE A 44 -35.78 36.93 5.82
C ILE A 44 -35.89 35.69 6.72
N ARG A 45 -36.81 35.66 7.70
CA ARG A 45 -37.05 34.47 8.54
C ARG A 45 -37.43 33.23 7.72
N GLN A 46 -38.28 33.38 6.71
CA GLN A 46 -38.67 32.26 5.85
C GLN A 46 -37.51 31.75 5.00
N ARG A 47 -36.66 32.64 4.48
CA ARG A 47 -35.45 32.25 3.72
C ARG A 47 -34.40 31.60 4.62
N SER A 48 -34.18 32.13 5.83
CA SER A 48 -33.28 31.53 6.83
C SER A 48 -33.76 30.16 7.27
N PHE A 49 -35.07 29.96 7.48
CA PHE A 49 -35.64 28.66 7.84
C PHE A 49 -35.50 27.64 6.72
N ARG A 50 -35.74 28.03 5.46
CA ARG A 50 -35.53 27.16 4.29
C ARG A 50 -34.06 26.78 4.12
N LEU A 51 -33.13 27.73 4.29
CA LEU A 51 -31.70 27.48 4.21
C LEU A 51 -31.24 26.53 5.32
N PHE A 52 -31.71 26.77 6.55
CA PHE A 52 -31.44 25.89 7.69
C PHE A 52 -31.96 24.48 7.41
N ALA A 53 -33.23 24.32 7.00
CA ALA A 53 -33.81 23.01 6.69
C ALA A 53 -33.06 22.27 5.57
N ILE A 54 -32.60 22.97 4.52
CA ILE A 54 -31.77 22.39 3.47
C ILE A 54 -30.43 21.92 4.03
N LEU A 55 -29.76 22.73 4.85
CA LEU A 55 -28.49 22.35 5.48
C LEU A 55 -28.66 21.16 6.43
N THR A 56 -29.74 21.11 7.20
CA THR A 56 -30.04 19.96 8.08
C THR A 56 -30.33 18.70 7.28
N LEU A 57 -31.07 18.81 6.17
CA LEU A 57 -31.36 17.68 5.28
C LEU A 57 -30.07 17.16 4.61
N LEU A 58 -29.20 18.06 4.14
CA LEU A 58 -27.90 17.69 3.57
C LEU A 58 -27.00 17.03 4.61
N ALA A 59 -26.98 17.55 5.84
CA ALA A 59 -26.25 16.95 6.95
C ALA A 59 -26.81 15.56 7.30
N PHE A 60 -28.13 15.38 7.33
CA PHE A 60 -28.77 14.09 7.60
C PHE A 60 -28.54 13.07 6.49
N VAL A 61 -28.64 13.47 5.22
CA VAL A 61 -28.32 12.59 4.07
C VAL A 61 -26.83 12.24 4.06
N GLY A 62 -25.95 13.20 4.37
CA GLY A 62 -24.52 12.96 4.53
C GLY A 62 -24.24 11.97 5.65
N PHE A 63 -24.83 12.17 6.83
CA PHE A 63 -24.69 11.27 7.99
C PHE A 63 -25.27 9.87 7.72
N SER A 64 -26.41 9.78 7.04
CA SER A 64 -27.03 8.50 6.69
C SER A 64 -26.24 7.71 5.64
N ARG A 65 -25.65 8.40 4.66
CA ARG A 65 -24.73 7.77 3.70
C ARG A 65 -23.44 7.33 4.38
N TYR A 66 -22.87 8.18 5.23
CA TYR A 66 -21.68 7.88 6.02
C TYR A 66 -21.92 6.68 6.96
N SER A 67 -23.04 6.64 7.67
CA SER A 67 -23.37 5.54 8.58
C SER A 67 -23.65 4.23 7.82
N LYS A 68 -24.37 4.27 6.70
CA LYS A 68 -24.59 3.07 5.86
C LYS A 68 -23.29 2.53 5.27
N GLN A 69 -22.37 3.41 4.84
CA GLN A 69 -21.07 3.01 4.32
C GLN A 69 -20.17 2.42 5.42
N ARG A 70 -20.24 2.96 6.64
CA ARG A 70 -19.52 2.41 7.80
C ARG A 70 -20.10 1.05 8.24
N ILE A 71 -21.42 0.90 8.24
CA ILE A 71 -22.09 -0.38 8.55
C ILE A 71 -21.79 -1.45 7.48
N SER A 72 -21.72 -1.09 6.20
CA SER A 72 -21.42 -2.06 5.14
C SER A 72 -19.95 -2.49 5.09
N ARG A 73 -19.04 -1.79 5.80
CA ARG A 73 -17.61 -2.13 5.84
C ARG A 73 -17.23 -3.08 6.98
N GLY A 74 -18.17 -3.45 7.85
CA GLY A 74 -17.94 -4.33 9.00
C GLY A 74 -17.20 -3.62 10.14
N GLU A 75 -17.58 -3.89 11.38
CA GLU A 75 -16.80 -3.45 12.54
C GLU A 75 -15.59 -4.38 12.71
N ILE A 76 -14.43 -3.82 13.05
CA ILE A 76 -13.22 -4.62 13.30
C ILE A 76 -13.38 -5.24 14.68
N ASP A 77 -13.59 -6.55 14.72
CA ASP A 77 -13.60 -7.32 15.96
C ASP A 77 -12.17 -7.78 16.30
N PRO A 78 -11.50 -7.16 17.30
CA PRO A 78 -10.14 -7.54 17.67
C PRO A 78 -10.06 -8.92 18.33
N LEU A 79 -11.19 -9.50 18.76
CA LEU A 79 -11.25 -10.85 19.35
C LEU A 79 -11.45 -11.93 18.29
N HIS A 80 -11.88 -11.55 17.08
CA HIS A 80 -12.09 -12.47 15.96
C HIS A 80 -11.53 -11.87 14.66
N PRO A 81 -10.19 -11.81 14.51
CA PRO A 81 -9.57 -11.48 13.24
C PRO A 81 -10.15 -12.31 12.06
N PRO A 82 -10.19 -11.78 10.83
CA PRO A 82 -10.66 -12.55 9.69
C PRO A 82 -9.69 -13.70 9.36
N LEU A 83 -10.23 -14.85 8.97
CA LEU A 83 -9.45 -16.05 8.62
C LEU A 83 -9.22 -16.22 7.11
N TYR A 84 -9.70 -15.27 6.30
CA TYR A 84 -9.45 -15.19 4.86
C TYR A 84 -9.90 -16.42 4.05
N GLU A 85 -11.00 -17.07 4.46
CA GLU A 85 -11.50 -18.31 3.85
C GLU A 85 -11.69 -18.18 2.34
N LYS A 86 -12.21 -17.03 1.87
CA LYS A 86 -12.38 -16.76 0.43
C LYS A 86 -11.06 -16.72 -0.34
N TYR A 87 -9.99 -16.23 0.28
CA TYR A 87 -8.66 -16.20 -0.36
C TYR A 87 -7.99 -17.57 -0.28
N GLU A 88 -8.25 -18.35 0.77
CA GLU A 88 -7.79 -19.73 0.88
C GLU A 88 -8.47 -20.60 -0.20
N GLU A 89 -9.79 -20.49 -0.36
CA GLU A 89 -10.55 -21.14 -1.44
C GLU A 89 -10.03 -20.74 -2.82
N LEU A 90 -9.71 -19.46 -3.03
CA LEU A 90 -9.12 -18.96 -4.27
C LEU A 90 -7.77 -19.63 -4.56
N GLU A 91 -6.86 -19.66 -3.57
CA GLU A 91 -5.54 -20.25 -3.73
C GLU A 91 -5.59 -21.76 -3.95
N LEU A 92 -6.40 -22.48 -3.17
CA LEU A 92 -6.57 -23.92 -3.35
C LEU A 92 -7.24 -24.25 -4.69
N GLY A 93 -8.08 -23.35 -5.20
CA GLY A 93 -8.80 -23.48 -6.47
C GLY A 93 -8.04 -23.00 -7.72
N LEU A 94 -6.76 -22.65 -7.62
CA LEU A 94 -5.97 -22.18 -8.76
C LEU A 94 -5.93 -23.23 -9.90
N PRO A 95 -6.01 -22.82 -11.18
CA PRO A 95 -6.19 -23.74 -12.32
C PRO A 95 -5.03 -24.73 -12.52
N GLN A 96 -3.81 -24.38 -12.08
CA GLN A 96 -2.65 -25.27 -12.11
C GLN A 96 -2.72 -26.41 -11.09
N HIS A 97 -3.65 -26.38 -10.14
CA HIS A 97 -3.91 -27.48 -9.20
C HIS A 97 -4.72 -28.62 -9.84
N ASN A 98 -4.35 -28.98 -11.06
CA ASN A 98 -4.95 -30.06 -11.81
C ASN A 98 -3.87 -31.05 -12.25
N ALA A 99 -3.87 -32.23 -11.63
CA ALA A 99 -2.87 -33.28 -11.87
C ALA A 99 -2.86 -33.82 -13.31
N ALA A 100 -3.94 -33.59 -14.08
CA ALA A 100 -4.08 -34.02 -15.46
C ALA A 100 -3.50 -33.02 -16.50
N LEU A 101 -2.99 -31.87 -16.06
CA LEU A 101 -2.32 -30.92 -16.95
C LEU A 101 -1.03 -31.55 -17.53
N PRO A 102 -0.67 -31.20 -18.78
CA PRO A 102 0.57 -31.66 -19.38
C PRO A 102 1.79 -30.99 -18.73
N PHE A 103 2.96 -31.61 -18.91
CA PHE A 103 4.25 -31.00 -18.60
C PHE A 103 4.37 -29.58 -19.22
N PRO A 104 4.88 -28.57 -18.49
CA PRO A 104 5.60 -28.66 -17.22
C PRO A 104 4.74 -28.67 -15.95
N GLU A 105 3.41 -28.68 -16.09
CA GLU A 105 2.47 -28.70 -14.96
C GLU A 105 1.93 -30.13 -14.71
N GLY A 106 0.94 -30.21 -13.82
CA GLY A 106 0.27 -31.45 -13.47
C GLY A 106 1.17 -32.43 -12.72
N SER A 107 0.79 -33.70 -12.73
CA SER A 107 1.50 -34.78 -12.00
C SER A 107 2.90 -35.06 -12.54
N SER A 108 3.18 -34.70 -13.79
CA SER A 108 4.51 -34.82 -14.42
C SER A 108 5.42 -33.61 -14.18
N GLY A 109 4.93 -32.57 -13.50
CA GLY A 109 5.70 -31.36 -13.23
C GLY A 109 6.92 -31.61 -12.34
N ARG A 110 7.89 -30.69 -12.39
CA ARG A 110 9.03 -30.68 -11.47
C ARG A 110 8.80 -29.62 -10.41
N PHE A 111 8.76 -30.01 -9.15
CA PHE A 111 8.44 -29.17 -8.01
C PHE A 111 9.67 -28.87 -7.16
N PHE A 112 9.66 -27.71 -6.53
CA PHE A 112 10.60 -27.30 -5.50
C PHE A 112 9.81 -26.70 -4.34
N TYR A 113 9.85 -27.40 -3.20
CA TYR A 113 9.20 -26.97 -1.96
C TYR A 113 10.23 -26.63 -0.88
N PRO A 114 10.52 -25.34 -0.64
CA PRO A 114 11.35 -24.92 0.48
C PRO A 114 10.55 -24.97 1.79
N ALA A 115 10.43 -26.15 2.41
CA ALA A 115 9.68 -26.30 3.66
C ALA A 115 10.35 -25.59 4.85
N ASN A 116 11.61 -25.19 4.69
CA ASN A 116 12.38 -24.38 5.64
C ASN A 116 12.22 -22.87 5.41
N HIS A 117 11.20 -22.39 4.70
CA HIS A 117 10.96 -20.93 4.58
C HIS A 117 10.67 -20.32 5.96
N ILE A 118 10.90 -19.01 6.06
CA ILE A 118 10.70 -18.21 7.25
C ILE A 118 9.21 -18.03 7.53
N TRP A 119 8.83 -18.17 8.80
CA TRP A 119 7.48 -17.95 9.31
C TRP A 119 7.54 -17.36 10.73
N GLY A 120 6.39 -16.97 11.28
CA GLY A 120 6.29 -16.47 12.67
C GLY A 120 6.89 -15.08 12.90
N ILE A 121 7.27 -14.38 11.82
CA ILE A 121 7.81 -13.03 11.87
C ILE A 121 7.10 -12.12 10.87
N GLY A 122 7.37 -10.81 10.97
CA GLY A 122 6.70 -9.80 10.16
C GLY A 122 6.75 -10.06 8.65
N PHE A 123 5.61 -9.88 8.00
CA PHE A 123 5.39 -10.03 6.54
C PHE A 123 6.54 -9.57 5.66
N ASN A 124 7.17 -8.43 5.96
CA ASN A 124 8.24 -7.88 5.13
C ASN A 124 9.50 -8.74 5.08
N ASN A 125 9.83 -9.44 6.17
CA ASN A 125 10.95 -10.38 6.18
C ASN A 125 10.60 -11.62 5.37
N VAL A 126 9.37 -12.14 5.53
CA VAL A 126 8.88 -13.30 4.77
C VAL A 126 8.79 -12.99 3.28
N LEU A 127 8.33 -11.78 2.90
CA LEU A 127 8.25 -11.35 1.51
C LEU A 127 9.62 -11.31 0.83
N GLN A 128 10.66 -10.86 1.53
CA GLN A 128 12.02 -10.83 0.99
C GLN A 128 12.48 -12.24 0.60
N GLU A 129 12.30 -13.22 1.48
CA GLU A 129 12.68 -14.61 1.21
C GLU A 129 11.77 -15.25 0.16
N HIS A 130 10.45 -15.04 0.25
CA HIS A 130 9.47 -15.59 -0.69
C HIS A 130 9.77 -15.16 -2.13
N LEU A 131 10.17 -13.90 -2.34
CA LEU A 131 10.65 -13.41 -3.64
C LEU A 131 11.87 -14.17 -4.15
N LEU A 132 12.88 -14.37 -3.29
CA LEU A 132 14.10 -15.06 -3.69
C LEU A 132 13.88 -16.56 -3.91
N LEU A 133 13.03 -17.21 -3.12
CA LEU A 133 12.69 -18.63 -3.28
C LEU A 133 11.88 -18.87 -4.56
N ALA A 134 10.93 -18.01 -4.88
CA ALA A 134 10.19 -18.09 -6.14
C ALA A 134 11.09 -17.81 -7.35
N HIS A 135 11.97 -16.83 -7.25
CA HIS A 135 12.97 -16.54 -8.28
C HIS A 135 13.95 -17.70 -8.46
N LEU A 136 14.38 -18.34 -7.37
CA LEU A 136 15.22 -19.54 -7.42
C LEU A 136 14.50 -20.70 -8.12
N ALA A 137 13.22 -20.94 -7.81
CA ALA A 137 12.42 -21.97 -8.49
C ALA A 137 12.32 -21.70 -10.00
N TYR A 138 12.08 -20.44 -10.36
CA TYR A 138 12.08 -19.96 -11.74
C TYR A 138 13.44 -20.23 -12.43
N MET A 139 14.56 -19.86 -11.80
CA MET A 139 15.91 -20.15 -12.31
C MET A 139 16.17 -21.66 -12.49
N ALA A 140 15.62 -22.50 -11.61
CA ALA A 140 15.77 -23.95 -11.67
C ALA A 140 14.79 -24.63 -12.65
N ASN A 141 13.91 -23.87 -13.32
CA ASN A 141 12.81 -24.37 -14.13
C ASN A 141 11.97 -25.44 -13.39
N ARG A 142 11.62 -25.12 -12.14
CA ARG A 142 10.77 -25.93 -11.26
C ARG A 142 9.57 -25.10 -10.81
N THR A 143 8.44 -25.77 -10.68
CA THR A 143 7.25 -25.26 -10.02
C THR A 143 7.57 -24.88 -8.59
N PHE A 144 7.44 -23.59 -8.28
CA PHE A 144 7.54 -23.10 -6.91
C PHE A 144 6.36 -23.60 -6.09
N VAL A 145 6.63 -24.23 -4.96
CA VAL A 145 5.60 -24.64 -4.01
C VAL A 145 5.63 -23.70 -2.81
N PHE A 146 4.48 -23.14 -2.45
CA PHE A 146 4.40 -22.18 -1.35
C PHE A 146 3.32 -22.53 -0.32
N ASP A 147 3.60 -22.10 0.90
CA ASP A 147 2.67 -22.01 2.03
C ASP A 147 2.06 -20.59 2.10
N PRO A 148 0.92 -20.39 2.80
CA PRO A 148 0.42 -19.06 3.08
C PRO A 148 1.39 -18.31 3.99
N TYR A 149 1.28 -16.98 4.06
CA TYR A 149 1.98 -16.21 5.09
C TYR A 149 1.51 -16.70 6.47
N THR A 150 2.43 -17.27 7.25
CA THR A 150 2.11 -18.01 8.47
C THR A 150 2.74 -17.35 9.69
N TRP A 151 1.92 -16.99 10.66
CA TRP A 151 2.31 -16.48 11.97
C TRP A 151 2.40 -17.59 13.02
N ASN A 152 1.45 -18.53 13.00
CA ASN A 152 1.43 -19.69 13.89
C ASN A 152 1.31 -20.97 13.04
N TRP A 153 2.26 -21.90 13.25
CA TRP A 153 2.38 -23.12 12.45
C TRP A 153 1.41 -24.23 12.86
N ASP A 154 0.81 -24.18 14.06
CA ASP A 154 -0.15 -25.21 14.48
C ASP A 154 -1.41 -25.16 13.60
N PRO A 155 -1.73 -26.22 12.84
CA PRO A 155 -2.88 -26.23 11.93
C PRO A 155 -4.23 -26.14 12.65
N ASN A 156 -4.27 -26.43 13.95
CA ASN A 156 -5.50 -26.38 14.76
C ASN A 156 -5.74 -25.00 15.38
N GLU A 157 -4.74 -24.11 15.35
CA GLU A 157 -4.83 -22.77 15.90
C GLU A 157 -5.14 -21.75 14.79
N PRO A 158 -6.39 -21.24 14.72
CA PRO A 158 -6.77 -20.26 13.69
C PRO A 158 -6.18 -18.87 13.96
N TYR A 159 -5.79 -18.60 15.21
CA TYR A 159 -5.20 -17.34 15.64
C TYR A 159 -3.81 -17.52 16.25
N GLY A 160 -2.94 -16.57 15.97
CA GLY A 160 -1.69 -16.35 16.70
C GLY A 160 -1.79 -15.11 17.59
N GLU A 161 -0.71 -14.82 18.30
CA GLU A 161 -0.60 -13.62 19.13
C GLU A 161 0.54 -12.72 18.62
N TYR A 162 0.29 -11.41 18.57
CA TYR A 162 1.31 -10.40 18.36
C TYR A 162 1.06 -9.20 19.29
N ASN A 163 2.02 -8.89 20.16
CA ASN A 163 1.94 -7.79 21.13
C ASN A 163 0.64 -7.81 21.96
N GLY A 164 0.26 -8.98 22.47
CA GLY A 164 -0.96 -9.16 23.28
C GLY A 164 -2.26 -9.05 22.50
N LYS A 165 -2.23 -9.15 21.16
CA LYS A 165 -3.41 -9.09 20.29
C LYS A 165 -3.49 -10.32 19.41
N LEU A 166 -4.71 -10.79 19.19
CA LEU A 166 -4.96 -11.87 18.23
C LEU A 166 -4.71 -11.37 16.81
N VAL A 167 -4.01 -12.20 16.05
CA VAL A 167 -3.80 -12.05 14.61
C VAL A 167 -4.18 -13.36 13.92
N PRO A 168 -4.58 -13.34 12.65
CA PRO A 168 -4.80 -14.56 11.90
C PRO A 168 -3.51 -15.39 11.87
N SER A 169 -3.60 -16.69 12.15
CA SER A 169 -2.44 -17.58 12.09
C SER A 169 -1.88 -17.69 10.68
N ARG A 170 -2.73 -17.56 9.67
CA ARG A 170 -2.42 -17.75 8.26
C ARG A 170 -3.17 -16.71 7.44
N ILE A 171 -2.49 -16.13 6.47
CA ILE A 171 -3.09 -15.23 5.49
C ILE A 171 -2.62 -15.69 4.10
N PRO A 172 -3.55 -16.08 3.21
CA PRO A 172 -3.24 -16.41 1.81
C PRO A 172 -2.52 -15.26 1.12
N TRP A 173 -1.54 -15.56 0.27
CA TRP A 173 -0.75 -14.56 -0.43
C TRP A 173 -1.58 -13.65 -1.35
N HIS A 174 -2.66 -14.15 -1.94
CA HIS A 174 -3.60 -13.38 -2.75
C HIS A 174 -4.36 -12.29 -1.96
N ALA A 175 -4.31 -12.31 -0.63
CA ALA A 175 -4.76 -11.18 0.17
C ALA A 175 -3.80 -9.99 0.08
N PHE A 176 -2.51 -10.22 -0.16
CA PHE A 176 -1.46 -9.19 -0.27
C PHE A 176 -1.11 -8.83 -1.71
N LEU A 177 -0.92 -9.85 -2.54
CA LEU A 177 -0.22 -9.75 -3.83
C LEU A 177 -0.97 -10.46 -4.94
N GLN A 178 -0.55 -10.18 -6.16
CA GLN A 178 -0.92 -10.86 -7.41
C GLN A 178 0.33 -11.03 -8.26
N GLY A 179 0.28 -11.93 -9.23
CA GLY A 179 1.35 -12.22 -10.18
C GLY A 179 1.95 -13.61 -10.01
N PRO A 180 2.91 -13.97 -10.89
CA PRO A 180 3.49 -15.32 -10.93
C PRO A 180 4.11 -15.78 -9.60
N LEU A 181 4.57 -14.82 -8.78
CA LEU A 181 5.08 -15.08 -7.42
C LEU A 181 4.13 -15.93 -6.59
N VAL A 182 2.81 -15.72 -6.73
CA VAL A 182 1.78 -16.35 -5.90
C VAL A 182 0.90 -17.33 -6.70
N GLY A 183 1.29 -17.67 -7.93
CA GLY A 183 0.59 -18.67 -8.75
C GLY A 183 -0.34 -18.10 -9.82
N ASP A 184 -0.38 -16.78 -10.03
CA ASP A 184 -1.03 -16.24 -11.24
C ASP A 184 -0.25 -16.65 -12.51
N SER A 185 -0.86 -16.42 -13.67
CA SER A 185 -0.26 -16.80 -14.95
C SER A 185 0.98 -15.97 -15.26
N PHE A 186 1.99 -16.62 -15.84
CA PHE A 186 3.11 -15.92 -16.45
C PHE A 186 2.67 -15.11 -17.68
N PRO A 187 3.43 -14.07 -18.08
CA PRO A 187 3.20 -13.35 -19.32
C PRO A 187 3.20 -14.27 -20.55
N GLU A 188 2.54 -13.82 -21.63
CA GLU A 188 2.56 -14.54 -22.90
C GLU A 188 3.99 -14.79 -23.39
N GLY A 189 4.24 -16.04 -23.82
CA GLY A 189 5.55 -16.50 -24.31
C GLY A 189 6.43 -17.13 -23.23
N ASP A 190 6.08 -16.99 -21.96
CA ASP A 190 6.75 -17.70 -20.88
C ASP A 190 6.13 -19.09 -20.68
N THR A 191 6.98 -20.12 -20.66
CA THR A 191 6.56 -21.52 -20.54
C THR A 191 6.87 -22.14 -19.18
N HIS A 192 7.31 -21.35 -18.19
CA HIS A 192 7.57 -21.86 -16.85
C HIS A 192 6.27 -22.33 -16.17
N PRO A 193 6.32 -23.38 -15.35
CA PRO A 193 5.14 -23.85 -14.63
C PRO A 193 4.72 -22.86 -13.54
N ARG A 194 3.42 -22.64 -13.39
CA ARG A 194 2.88 -21.72 -12.36
C ARG A 194 3.09 -22.28 -10.96
N ALA A 195 3.35 -21.38 -10.01
CA ALA A 195 3.51 -21.74 -8.61
C ALA A 195 2.24 -22.42 -8.05
N VAL A 196 2.41 -23.35 -7.12
CA VAL A 196 1.31 -24.14 -6.54
C VAL A 196 1.33 -24.09 -5.03
N ARG A 197 0.17 -24.33 -4.44
CA ARG A 197 0.01 -24.55 -3.01
C ARG A 197 0.61 -25.88 -2.58
N LYS A 198 1.12 -25.91 -1.35
CA LYS A 198 1.64 -27.13 -0.70
C LYS A 198 0.64 -28.28 -0.77
N GLU A 199 -0.66 -28.01 -0.62
CA GLU A 199 -1.72 -29.02 -0.65
C GLU A 199 -1.71 -29.81 -1.97
N PHE A 200 -1.59 -29.11 -3.11
CA PHE A 200 -1.48 -29.75 -4.41
C PHE A 200 -0.17 -30.51 -4.57
N PHE A 201 0.95 -29.94 -4.12
CA PHE A 201 2.25 -30.63 -4.10
C PHE A 201 2.16 -31.96 -3.33
N ARG A 202 1.57 -31.99 -2.13
CA ARG A 202 1.39 -33.22 -1.34
C ARG A 202 0.49 -34.25 -2.02
N GLN A 203 -0.47 -33.81 -2.83
CA GLN A 203 -1.31 -34.70 -3.62
C GLN A 203 -0.52 -35.42 -4.72
N VAL A 204 0.35 -34.71 -5.44
CA VAL A 204 1.10 -35.28 -6.59
C VAL A 204 2.45 -35.89 -6.20
N CYS A 205 3.07 -35.39 -5.13
CA CYS A 205 4.37 -35.81 -4.61
C CYS A 205 4.20 -36.56 -3.28
N THR A 206 3.82 -37.84 -3.34
CA THR A 206 3.59 -38.66 -2.13
C THR A 206 4.86 -39.04 -1.39
N ASN A 207 6.00 -39.11 -2.09
CA ASN A 207 7.32 -39.40 -1.53
C ASN A 207 8.38 -38.46 -2.13
N PRO A 208 8.41 -37.18 -1.72
CA PRO A 208 9.39 -36.23 -2.23
C PRO A 208 10.81 -36.60 -1.77
N GLU A 209 11.81 -36.24 -2.58
CA GLU A 209 13.21 -36.28 -2.17
C GLU A 209 13.45 -35.13 -1.19
N VAL A 210 13.70 -35.49 0.09
CA VAL A 210 13.97 -34.53 1.16
C VAL A 210 15.46 -34.20 1.18
N VAL A 211 15.78 -32.93 0.97
CA VAL A 211 17.14 -32.41 0.84
C VAL A 211 17.49 -31.54 2.05
N ASN A 212 18.63 -31.81 2.68
CA ASN A 212 19.17 -30.92 3.70
C ASN A 212 19.71 -29.64 3.05
N SER A 213 19.29 -28.46 3.50
CA SER A 213 19.72 -27.18 2.91
C SER A 213 21.24 -26.94 2.96
N SER A 214 21.93 -27.63 3.86
CA SER A 214 23.38 -27.51 4.02
C SER A 214 24.15 -28.13 2.85
N VAL A 215 23.52 -28.94 2.00
CA VAL A 215 24.19 -29.58 0.84
C VAL A 215 24.82 -28.55 -0.10
N VAL A 216 24.17 -27.40 -0.29
CA VAL A 216 24.72 -26.26 -1.04
C VAL A 216 25.55 -25.37 -0.12
N GLY A 217 25.11 -25.18 1.13
CA GLY A 217 25.73 -24.31 2.12
C GLY A 217 27.14 -24.69 2.60
N VAL A 218 27.53 -25.97 2.51
CA VAL A 218 28.89 -26.44 2.84
C VAL A 218 29.98 -25.74 2.00
N HIS A 219 29.61 -25.09 0.89
CA HIS A 219 30.51 -24.35 0.01
C HIS A 219 30.66 -22.85 0.33
N PHE A 220 29.98 -22.33 1.35
CA PHE A 220 29.99 -20.91 1.69
C PHE A 220 30.77 -20.65 2.99
N PRO A 221 32.08 -20.37 2.93
CA PRO A 221 32.91 -20.14 4.12
C PRO A 221 32.62 -18.81 4.83
N ASP A 222 31.92 -17.88 4.16
CA ASP A 222 31.65 -16.54 4.66
C ASP A 222 30.22 -16.41 5.20
N PHE A 223 30.10 -15.77 6.36
CA PHE A 223 28.83 -15.47 7.06
C PHE A 223 27.82 -14.62 6.25
N TYR A 224 28.24 -14.08 5.10
CA TYR A 224 27.39 -13.25 4.25
C TYR A 224 27.70 -13.60 2.80
N THR A 225 27.12 -14.65 2.24
CA THR A 225 27.34 -14.97 0.82
C THR A 225 26.45 -14.11 -0.08
N ALA A 226 26.91 -13.80 -1.29
CA ALA A 226 26.12 -13.02 -2.24
C ALA A 226 24.86 -13.78 -2.66
N ALA A 227 23.71 -13.09 -2.71
CA ALA A 227 22.43 -13.69 -3.08
C ALA A 227 22.47 -14.36 -4.46
N ALA A 228 23.22 -13.79 -5.42
CA ALA A 228 23.43 -14.39 -6.73
C ALA A 228 24.22 -15.70 -6.69
N ASP A 229 25.18 -15.84 -5.79
CA ASP A 229 25.98 -17.06 -5.65
C ASP A 229 25.15 -18.17 -5.00
N ILE A 230 24.39 -17.84 -3.95
CA ILE A 230 23.42 -18.75 -3.33
C ILE A 230 22.40 -19.23 -4.37
N SER A 231 21.80 -18.30 -5.12
CA SER A 231 20.76 -18.63 -6.10
C SER A 231 21.30 -19.51 -7.24
N ARG A 232 22.50 -19.21 -7.75
CA ARG A 232 23.12 -20.03 -8.81
C ARG A 232 23.49 -21.42 -8.32
N ALA A 233 24.13 -21.52 -7.15
CA ALA A 233 24.53 -22.82 -6.60
C ALA A 233 23.32 -23.72 -6.34
N TRP A 234 22.22 -23.15 -5.83
CA TRP A 234 20.97 -23.89 -5.66
C TRP A 234 20.30 -24.25 -6.99
N ALA A 235 20.23 -23.33 -7.96
CA ALA A 235 19.65 -23.63 -9.27
C ALA A 235 20.44 -24.74 -9.99
N ASP A 236 21.77 -24.69 -9.95
CA ASP A 236 22.65 -25.73 -10.49
C ASP A 236 22.41 -27.07 -9.80
N TYR A 237 22.39 -27.10 -8.47
CA TYR A 237 22.10 -28.30 -7.69
C TYR A 237 20.73 -28.89 -8.06
N LEU A 238 19.67 -28.09 -8.04
CA LEU A 238 18.30 -28.51 -8.39
C LEU A 238 18.18 -28.99 -9.85
N GLY A 239 19.05 -28.49 -10.74
CA GLY A 239 19.20 -28.96 -12.12
C GLY A 239 19.75 -30.39 -12.21
N THR A 240 20.62 -30.80 -11.29
CA THR A 240 21.19 -32.15 -11.21
C THR A 240 20.28 -33.18 -10.55
N VAL A 241 19.32 -32.74 -9.71
CA VAL A 241 18.41 -33.64 -9.00
C VAL A 241 17.41 -34.27 -9.97
N ALA A 242 17.48 -35.60 -10.08
CA ALA A 242 16.63 -36.40 -10.97
C ALA A 242 15.17 -36.44 -10.50
N SER A 243 14.91 -36.35 -9.18
CA SER A 243 13.55 -36.33 -8.66
C SER A 243 12.77 -35.12 -9.19
N SER A 244 11.54 -35.40 -9.64
CA SER A 244 10.55 -34.37 -9.96
C SER A 244 10.10 -33.65 -8.71
N CYS A 245 10.04 -34.31 -7.55
CA CYS A 245 9.56 -33.75 -6.30
C CYS A 245 10.73 -33.53 -5.34
N VAL A 246 11.12 -32.26 -5.14
CA VAL A 246 12.16 -31.88 -4.18
C VAL A 246 11.54 -31.07 -3.06
N GLU A 247 11.81 -31.49 -1.84
CA GLU A 247 11.45 -30.79 -0.61
C GLU A 247 12.72 -30.49 0.18
N ILE A 248 12.88 -29.24 0.63
CA ILE A 248 13.94 -28.92 1.57
C ILE A 248 13.47 -29.27 2.97
N ASP A 249 14.31 -29.95 3.74
CA ASP A 249 14.00 -30.30 5.13
C ASP A 249 13.71 -29.05 5.96
N GLY A 250 12.49 -28.95 6.48
CA GLY A 250 11.99 -27.80 7.24
C GLY A 250 12.76 -27.49 8.54
N TRP A 251 13.61 -28.40 9.00
CA TRP A 251 14.43 -28.23 10.20
C TRP A 251 15.88 -27.83 9.91
N THR A 252 16.19 -27.55 8.65
CA THR A 252 17.53 -27.14 8.22
C THR A 252 17.61 -25.62 8.04
N PRO A 253 18.82 -25.02 8.05
CA PRO A 253 18.97 -23.57 7.90
C PRO A 253 18.23 -23.02 6.67
N HIS A 254 17.71 -21.80 6.75
CA HIS A 254 17.08 -21.11 5.62
C HIS A 254 18.02 -21.05 4.41
N ILE A 255 17.47 -21.13 3.19
CA ILE A 255 18.28 -20.96 1.97
C ILE A 255 18.83 -19.53 1.88
N PHE A 256 17.97 -18.55 2.18
CA PHE A 256 18.34 -17.15 2.28
C PHE A 256 18.10 -16.70 3.73
N ASP A 257 19.18 -16.52 4.48
CA ASP A 257 19.10 -16.06 5.87
C ASP A 257 19.03 -14.52 5.98
N THR A 258 18.87 -14.04 7.21
CA THR A 258 18.84 -12.60 7.52
C THR A 258 20.11 -11.85 7.10
N GLY A 259 21.26 -12.53 7.06
CA GLY A 259 22.53 -11.93 6.64
C GLY A 259 22.53 -11.53 5.16
N VAL A 260 21.83 -12.28 4.31
CA VAL A 260 21.65 -11.91 2.90
C VAL A 260 20.88 -10.59 2.79
N PHE A 261 19.78 -10.44 3.53
CA PHE A 261 18.90 -9.26 3.45
C PHE A 261 19.49 -8.02 4.12
N MET A 262 20.30 -8.20 5.17
CA MET A 262 20.94 -7.14 5.94
C MET A 262 22.32 -6.75 5.40
N THR A 263 22.62 -6.99 4.13
CA THR A 263 23.87 -6.49 3.53
C THR A 263 23.65 -6.09 2.07
N TYR A 264 24.52 -5.24 1.53
CA TYR A 264 24.52 -4.94 0.09
C TYR A 264 24.80 -6.17 -0.78
N LYS A 265 25.11 -7.34 -0.21
CA LYS A 265 25.32 -8.56 -0.98
C LYS A 265 24.03 -9.08 -1.62
N ILE A 266 22.86 -8.65 -1.16
CA ILE A 266 21.60 -8.92 -1.87
C ILE A 266 21.55 -8.22 -3.23
N THR A 267 22.21 -7.08 -3.44
CA THR A 267 22.15 -6.37 -4.73
C THR A 267 22.78 -7.18 -5.86
N SER A 268 23.57 -8.21 -5.54
CA SER A 268 24.12 -9.13 -6.55
C SER A 268 23.06 -9.87 -7.36
N ILE A 269 21.87 -10.17 -6.80
CA ILE A 269 20.78 -10.84 -7.53
C ILE A 269 19.88 -9.85 -8.28
N TYR A 270 20.07 -8.54 -8.09
CA TYR A 270 19.20 -7.49 -8.59
C TYR A 270 18.87 -7.64 -10.08
N GLU A 271 19.88 -7.72 -10.95
CA GLU A 271 19.69 -7.79 -12.40
C GLU A 271 18.90 -9.03 -12.84
N SER A 272 19.13 -10.18 -12.20
CA SER A 272 18.39 -11.41 -12.50
C SER A 272 16.95 -11.31 -12.01
N LEU A 273 16.75 -10.77 -10.82
CA LEU A 273 15.45 -10.66 -10.17
C LEU A 273 14.55 -9.62 -10.85
N ILE A 274 15.05 -8.41 -11.13
CA ILE A 274 14.27 -7.30 -11.70
C ILE A 274 13.76 -7.60 -13.11
N ASN A 275 14.52 -8.40 -13.87
CA ASN A 275 14.17 -8.82 -15.21
C ASN A 275 13.32 -10.08 -15.25
N SER A 276 13.17 -10.80 -14.13
CA SER A 276 12.34 -12.01 -14.09
C SER A 276 10.85 -11.67 -14.03
N PRO A 277 9.98 -12.52 -14.61
CA PRO A 277 8.53 -12.35 -14.48
C PRO A 277 8.06 -12.38 -13.03
N ILE A 278 8.81 -13.03 -12.12
CA ILE A 278 8.48 -13.11 -10.69
C ILE A 278 8.36 -11.72 -10.08
N LEU A 279 9.36 -10.85 -10.29
CA LEU A 279 9.30 -9.48 -9.77
C LEU A 279 8.61 -8.53 -10.77
N LYS A 280 8.88 -8.64 -12.07
CA LYS A 280 8.36 -7.72 -13.09
C LYS A 280 6.83 -7.70 -13.15
N ASN A 281 6.18 -8.85 -12.95
CA ASN A 281 4.73 -9.00 -12.98
C ASN A 281 4.09 -9.06 -11.58
N LEU A 282 4.86 -8.82 -10.53
CA LEU A 282 4.30 -8.64 -9.20
C LEU A 282 3.37 -7.42 -9.18
N ALA A 283 2.17 -7.64 -8.65
CA ALA A 283 1.17 -6.62 -8.42
C ALA A 283 0.63 -6.73 -6.99
N TRP A 284 -0.04 -5.67 -6.54
CA TRP A 284 -0.78 -5.69 -5.27
C TRP A 284 -2.14 -6.35 -5.48
N SER A 285 -2.69 -6.97 -4.43
CA SER A 285 -4.01 -7.59 -4.52
C SER A 285 -5.14 -6.58 -4.72
N SER A 286 -6.28 -7.06 -5.21
CA SER A 286 -7.52 -6.28 -5.25
C SER A 286 -7.96 -5.80 -3.87
N LEU A 287 -7.63 -6.52 -2.79
CA LEU A 287 -7.90 -6.08 -1.43
C LEU A 287 -7.10 -4.83 -1.09
N VAL A 288 -5.79 -4.85 -1.35
CA VAL A 288 -4.89 -3.71 -1.16
C VAL A 288 -5.40 -2.51 -1.95
N ASP A 289 -5.69 -2.71 -3.23
CA ASP A 289 -6.19 -1.65 -4.11
C ASP A 289 -7.54 -1.08 -3.67
N SER A 290 -8.45 -1.93 -3.21
CA SER A 290 -9.76 -1.48 -2.72
C SER A 290 -9.65 -0.60 -1.47
N VAL A 291 -8.74 -0.92 -0.55
CA VAL A 291 -8.53 -0.12 0.66
C VAL A 291 -7.90 1.22 0.30
N ILE A 292 -6.92 1.25 -0.60
CA ILE A 292 -6.31 2.49 -1.10
C ILE A 292 -7.36 3.36 -1.80
N ALA A 293 -8.14 2.79 -2.72
CA ALA A 293 -9.19 3.51 -3.44
C ALA A 293 -10.23 4.10 -2.46
N GLY A 294 -10.57 3.35 -1.41
CA GLY A 294 -11.48 3.78 -0.35
C GLY A 294 -10.95 4.93 0.52
N ASN A 295 -9.64 5.21 0.48
CA ASN A 295 -8.94 6.19 1.31
C ASN A 295 -8.19 7.25 0.50
N VAL A 296 -8.45 7.36 -0.81
CA VAL A 296 -7.64 8.18 -1.72
C VAL A 296 -7.61 9.67 -1.36
N ASP A 297 -8.64 10.18 -0.68
CA ASP A 297 -8.69 11.56 -0.19
C ASP A 297 -7.63 11.87 0.88
N LEU A 298 -7.07 10.85 1.53
CA LEU A 298 -5.94 11.00 2.46
C LEU A 298 -4.60 11.15 1.73
N LEU A 299 -4.52 10.78 0.45
CA LEU A 299 -3.25 10.58 -0.27
C LEU A 299 -2.97 11.66 -1.32
N ARG A 300 -3.92 12.57 -1.56
CA ARG A 300 -3.76 13.62 -2.57
C ARG A 300 -4.54 14.86 -2.19
N SER A 301 -4.03 16.02 -2.59
CA SER A 301 -4.81 17.25 -2.50
C SER A 301 -6.01 17.20 -3.45
N LYS A 302 -7.19 17.62 -2.98
CA LYS A 302 -8.34 17.86 -3.86
C LYS A 302 -8.00 19.07 -4.73
N ILE A 303 -7.56 18.82 -5.96
CA ILE A 303 -7.48 19.87 -6.98
C ILE A 303 -8.92 20.35 -7.20
N PHE A 304 -9.28 21.50 -6.62
CA PHE A 304 -10.39 22.29 -7.15
C PHE A 304 -9.96 22.68 -8.56
N ARG A 305 -10.28 21.86 -9.56
CA ARG A 305 -10.20 22.25 -10.97
C ARG A 305 -11.22 23.37 -11.14
N ARG A 306 -10.78 24.60 -10.92
CA ARG A 306 -11.52 25.82 -11.21
C ARG A 306 -11.48 26.05 -12.74
N ASN A 307 -11.86 25.04 -13.52
CA ASN A 307 -12.21 25.19 -14.93
C ASN A 307 -13.73 25.39 -15.02
N LEU A 308 -14.23 26.49 -14.44
CA LEU A 308 -15.41 27.11 -15.03
C LEU A 308 -14.92 27.71 -16.35
N LEU A 309 -15.56 27.33 -17.46
CA LEU A 309 -15.24 27.65 -18.85
C LEU A 309 -14.43 26.57 -19.60
N SER A 310 -15.01 25.38 -19.73
CA SER A 310 -15.12 24.78 -21.07
C SER A 310 -16.50 24.16 -21.20
N SER A 311 -17.27 24.79 -22.07
CA SER A 311 -18.57 24.37 -22.56
C SER A 311 -18.53 22.93 -23.07
N ALA A 312 -19.62 22.21 -22.75
CA ALA A 312 -20.30 21.18 -23.53
C ALA A 312 -19.49 20.34 -24.53
N TRP A 313 -19.76 19.03 -24.54
CA TRP A 313 -19.32 18.04 -25.53
C TRP A 313 -17.98 17.35 -25.27
N PHE A 314 -17.83 16.67 -24.13
CA PHE A 314 -17.05 15.43 -24.12
C PHE A 314 -17.76 14.37 -23.27
N THR A 315 -17.85 13.20 -23.89
CA THR A 315 -18.31 11.93 -23.36
C THR A 315 -17.79 11.67 -21.96
N GLN A 316 -18.65 11.05 -21.15
CA GLN A 316 -18.40 10.32 -19.90
C GLN A 316 -16.99 9.71 -19.86
N ALA A 317 -15.99 10.53 -19.50
CA ALA A 317 -14.67 10.07 -19.14
C ALA A 317 -14.85 9.54 -17.73
N ASP A 318 -14.63 8.24 -17.60
CA ASP A 318 -14.59 7.52 -16.36
C ASP A 318 -13.72 8.30 -15.35
N ASP A 319 -14.37 8.94 -14.37
CA ASP A 319 -13.73 9.65 -13.26
C ASP A 319 -13.19 8.62 -12.24
N THR A 320 -12.70 7.46 -12.73
CA THR A 320 -11.96 6.51 -11.91
C THR A 320 -10.67 7.18 -11.50
N VAL A 321 -10.63 7.54 -10.22
CA VAL A 321 -9.43 8.08 -9.60
C VAL A 321 -8.32 7.04 -9.76
N SER A 322 -7.38 7.31 -10.65
CA SER A 322 -6.21 6.44 -10.83
C SER A 322 -5.45 6.37 -9.51
N THR A 323 -5.33 5.17 -8.97
CA THR A 323 -4.52 4.83 -7.79
C THR A 323 -3.19 4.20 -8.21
N ALA A 324 -2.81 4.26 -9.49
CA ALA A 324 -1.57 3.69 -10.01
C ALA A 324 -0.33 4.52 -9.62
N SER A 325 -0.50 5.82 -9.37
CA SER A 325 0.55 6.71 -8.87
C SER A 325 -0.03 7.87 -8.08
N PHE A 326 0.77 8.42 -7.17
CA PHE A 326 0.41 9.61 -6.37
C PHE A 326 1.43 10.73 -6.59
N PRO A 327 1.34 11.47 -7.72
CA PRO A 327 2.11 12.70 -7.92
C PRO A 327 1.82 13.70 -6.78
N GLY A 328 2.85 14.38 -6.30
CA GLY A 328 2.77 15.31 -5.18
C GLY A 328 2.74 14.66 -3.78
N LEU A 329 2.76 13.32 -3.69
CA LEU A 329 2.77 12.61 -2.41
C LEU A 329 4.19 12.32 -1.90
N LEU A 330 4.45 12.74 -0.66
CA LEU A 330 5.58 12.31 0.15
C LEU A 330 5.12 11.19 1.10
N ALA A 331 5.61 9.98 0.90
CA ALA A 331 5.38 8.86 1.82
C ALA A 331 6.53 8.76 2.84
N LEU A 332 6.20 8.64 4.11
CA LEU A 332 7.15 8.61 5.23
C LEU A 332 6.98 7.33 6.04
N HIS A 333 7.97 6.44 6.02
CA HIS A 333 7.96 5.28 6.92
C HIS A 333 8.64 5.62 8.25
N VAL A 334 7.82 5.87 9.25
CA VAL A 334 8.24 6.27 10.60
C VAL A 334 8.04 5.09 11.55
N ARG A 335 9.11 4.33 11.76
CA ARG A 335 9.06 3.13 12.60
C ARG A 335 9.24 3.50 14.08
N ARG A 336 8.25 3.14 14.90
CA ARG A 336 8.15 3.46 16.34
C ARG A 336 7.84 2.20 17.15
N GLY A 337 7.30 2.35 18.36
CA GLY A 337 6.89 1.24 19.23
C GLY A 337 8.05 0.33 19.60
N ASP A 338 7.91 -0.97 19.31
CA ASP A 338 8.93 -2.02 19.48
C ASP A 338 10.30 -1.69 18.83
N TYR A 339 10.32 -0.74 17.90
CA TYR A 339 11.51 -0.46 17.12
C TYR A 339 12.57 0.38 17.85
N GLU A 340 12.25 0.92 19.03
CA GLU A 340 13.24 1.60 19.89
C GLU A 340 14.28 0.60 20.38
N GLU A 341 13.80 -0.48 21.00
CA GLU A 341 14.63 -1.59 21.45
C GLU A 341 15.32 -2.28 20.27
N HIS A 342 14.63 -2.43 19.13
CA HIS A 342 15.23 -2.96 17.92
C HIS A 342 16.43 -2.13 17.45
N CYS A 343 16.32 -0.80 17.40
CA CYS A 343 17.42 0.08 17.04
C CYS A 343 18.61 -0.05 17.99
N TYR A 344 18.34 -0.15 19.30
CA TYR A 344 19.39 -0.38 20.30
C TYR A 344 20.11 -1.73 20.09
N ASN A 345 19.39 -2.78 19.71
CA ASN A 345 20.00 -4.07 19.41
C ASN A 345 20.83 -4.06 18.12
N LEU A 346 20.37 -3.35 17.09
CA LEU A 346 21.13 -3.18 15.84
C LEU A 346 22.39 -2.34 16.03
N GLU A 347 22.31 -1.31 16.88
CA GLU A 347 23.41 -0.44 17.27
C GLU A 347 24.55 -1.27 17.90
N LYS A 348 24.24 -2.16 18.85
CA LYS A 348 25.22 -3.03 19.53
C LYS A 348 26.05 -3.90 18.59
N ILE A 349 25.48 -4.28 17.46
CA ILE A 349 26.17 -5.12 16.46
C ILE A 349 26.67 -4.30 15.27
N SER A 350 26.58 -2.97 15.33
CA SER A 350 26.92 -2.06 14.24
C SER A 350 26.30 -2.49 12.91
N ALA A 351 25.02 -2.87 12.94
CA ALA A 351 24.34 -3.43 11.79
C ALA A 351 24.39 -2.45 10.60
N PRO A 352 24.67 -2.91 9.38
CA PRO A 352 24.45 -2.08 8.21
C PRO A 352 22.95 -1.86 7.96
N MET A 353 22.65 -0.96 7.03
CA MET A 353 21.29 -0.83 6.49
C MET A 353 20.91 -2.06 5.66
N GLN A 354 19.61 -2.23 5.42
CA GLN A 354 19.08 -3.29 4.57
C GLN A 354 19.63 -3.20 3.13
N GLY A 355 19.75 -4.35 2.48
CA GLY A 355 20.59 -4.46 1.30
C GLY A 355 20.10 -3.71 0.05
N TRP A 356 18.79 -3.55 -0.16
CA TRP A 356 18.26 -2.87 -1.35
C TRP A 356 18.55 -1.37 -1.39
N TYR A 357 19.02 -0.77 -0.30
CA TYR A 357 19.51 0.60 -0.31
C TYR A 357 20.86 0.79 -1.00
N GLY A 358 21.62 -0.31 -1.16
CA GLY A 358 22.86 -0.31 -1.93
C GLY A 358 22.66 -0.26 -3.44
N LEU A 359 21.42 -0.12 -3.94
CA LEU A 359 21.15 -0.01 -5.38
C LEU A 359 21.71 1.30 -5.96
N PRO A 360 22.20 1.29 -7.21
CA PRO A 360 22.80 2.47 -7.83
C PRO A 360 21.86 3.67 -7.85
N GLY A 361 22.38 4.84 -7.46
CA GLY A 361 21.67 6.12 -7.50
C GLY A 361 20.77 6.41 -6.29
N VAL A 362 20.65 5.48 -5.33
CA VAL A 362 20.01 5.79 -4.03
C VAL A 362 20.93 6.75 -3.24
N PRO A 363 20.49 7.97 -2.88
CA PRO A 363 21.40 8.98 -2.35
C PRO A 363 21.92 8.69 -0.94
N ASP A 364 21.07 8.12 -0.09
CA ASP A 364 21.28 8.10 1.36
C ASP A 364 21.94 6.79 1.80
N GLN A 365 23.23 6.72 1.54
CA GLN A 365 24.06 5.59 1.91
C GLN A 365 24.46 5.68 3.39
N PHE A 366 24.49 4.53 4.06
CA PHE A 366 24.97 4.41 5.43
C PHE A 366 26.17 3.49 5.48
N SER A 367 27.20 3.93 6.20
CA SER A 367 28.35 3.13 6.58
C SER A 367 28.41 3.12 8.10
N PRO A 368 28.35 1.95 8.75
CA PRO A 368 28.56 1.86 10.18
C PRO A 368 29.91 2.51 10.56
N PRO A 369 29.96 3.35 11.60
CA PRO A 369 31.20 3.98 12.01
C PRO A 369 32.22 2.91 12.42
N SER A 370 33.43 2.99 11.84
CA SER A 370 34.56 2.15 12.25
C SER A 370 35.28 2.79 13.44
N GLY A 371 35.51 2.05 14.52
CA GLY A 371 36.29 2.56 15.65
C GLY A 371 35.85 2.02 17.00
N ASP A 372 36.29 2.71 18.05
CA ASP A 372 35.92 2.42 19.44
C ASP A 372 34.42 2.68 19.68
N ASP A 373 33.86 1.94 20.63
CA ASP A 373 32.48 2.06 21.09
C ASP A 373 32.29 3.37 21.87
N THR A 374 31.95 4.46 21.16
CA THR A 374 31.77 5.80 21.76
C THR A 374 30.33 6.31 21.64
N GLU A 375 29.93 7.24 22.51
CA GLU A 375 28.61 7.88 22.46
C GLU A 375 28.34 8.58 21.12
N GLU A 376 29.37 9.06 20.42
CA GLU A 376 29.24 9.65 19.10
C GLU A 376 28.89 8.59 18.04
N THR A 377 29.50 7.40 18.09
CA THR A 377 29.18 6.29 17.17
C THR A 377 27.76 5.77 17.37
N HIS A 378 27.37 5.63 18.63
CA HIS A 378 26.04 5.31 19.09
C HIS A 378 24.99 6.34 18.65
N LYS A 379 25.28 7.63 18.87
CA LYS A 379 24.40 8.72 18.44
C LYS A 379 24.23 8.73 16.92
N TYR A 380 25.30 8.56 16.16
CA TYR A 380 25.23 8.48 14.70
C TYR A 380 24.30 7.35 14.24
N PHE A 381 24.38 6.17 14.87
CA PHE A 381 23.47 5.06 14.58
C PHE A 381 22.01 5.41 14.91
N ARG A 382 21.75 5.93 16.12
CA ARG A 382 20.42 6.29 16.58
C ARG A 382 19.77 7.38 15.74
N ASP A 383 20.55 8.36 15.27
CA ASP A 383 20.04 9.45 14.42
C ASP A 383 19.42 8.92 13.11
N HIS A 384 19.92 7.80 12.56
CA HIS A 384 19.39 7.19 11.32
C HIS A 384 18.33 6.10 11.60
N CYS A 385 18.51 5.30 12.67
CA CYS A 385 17.57 4.23 12.99
C CYS A 385 16.30 4.76 13.69
N TRP A 386 16.45 5.75 14.56
CA TRP A 386 15.41 6.29 15.41
C TRP A 386 15.44 7.83 15.47
N PRO A 387 15.22 8.51 14.32
CA PRO A 387 15.30 9.96 14.25
C PRO A 387 14.23 10.64 15.12
N THR A 388 14.60 11.75 15.74
CA THR A 388 13.68 12.67 16.43
C THR A 388 12.75 13.37 15.43
N ILE A 389 11.67 14.00 15.92
CA ILE A 389 10.77 14.79 15.06
C ILE A 389 11.54 15.90 14.35
N ASP A 390 12.40 16.64 15.07
CA ASP A 390 13.19 17.73 14.48
C ASP A 390 14.12 17.25 13.36
N GLN A 391 14.77 16.09 13.54
CA GLN A 391 15.58 15.46 12.51
C GLN A 391 14.74 15.09 11.28
N MET A 392 13.56 14.49 11.47
CA MET A 392 12.66 14.17 10.37
C MET A 392 12.16 15.44 9.65
N ILE A 393 11.84 16.52 10.36
CA ILE A 393 11.40 17.78 9.74
C ILE A 393 12.54 18.41 8.93
N ASN A 394 13.77 18.42 9.46
CA ASN A 394 14.94 18.89 8.70
C ASN A 394 15.14 18.05 7.44
N ARG A 395 15.01 16.73 7.56
CA ARG A 395 15.11 15.82 6.42
C ARG A 395 14.07 16.12 5.34
N ILE A 396 12.82 16.38 5.74
CA ILE A 396 11.75 16.78 4.82
C ILE A 396 12.10 18.11 4.13
N ARG A 397 12.67 19.09 4.84
CA ARG A 397 13.12 20.35 4.23
C ARG A 397 14.20 20.13 3.18
N ASP A 398 15.18 19.27 3.46
CA ASP A 398 16.24 18.94 2.51
C ASP A 398 15.68 18.32 1.22
N ILE A 399 14.66 17.46 1.36
CA ILE A 399 14.00 16.81 0.23
C ILE A 399 13.15 17.79 -0.57
N LEU A 400 12.42 18.69 0.09
CA LEU A 400 11.66 19.75 -0.58
C LEU A 400 12.54 20.67 -1.43
N ALA A 401 13.85 20.73 -1.15
CA ALA A 401 14.82 21.50 -1.93
C ALA A 401 15.41 20.74 -3.14
N THR A 402 15.11 19.44 -3.33
CA THR A 402 15.58 18.66 -4.49
C THR A 402 14.61 18.73 -5.67
N GLU A 403 15.05 18.27 -6.84
CA GLU A 403 14.21 18.16 -8.03
C GLU A 403 13.04 17.20 -7.81
N GLU A 404 13.28 16.06 -7.18
CA GLU A 404 12.27 15.05 -6.88
C GLU A 404 11.23 15.54 -5.85
N GLY A 405 11.62 16.46 -4.96
CA GLY A 405 10.71 17.08 -3.99
C GLY A 405 9.84 18.19 -4.59
N SER A 406 10.09 18.61 -5.82
CA SER A 406 9.31 19.66 -6.47
C SER A 406 7.84 19.25 -6.64
N GLY A 407 6.93 20.13 -6.23
CA GLY A 407 5.49 19.90 -6.36
C GLY A 407 4.86 18.98 -5.32
N LEU A 408 5.61 18.57 -4.29
CA LEU A 408 5.04 17.87 -3.14
C LEU A 408 3.99 18.76 -2.43
N ASP A 409 2.78 18.22 -2.24
CA ASP A 409 1.68 18.92 -1.57
C ASP A 409 0.81 18.00 -0.68
N ALA A 410 1.13 16.71 -0.60
CA ALA A 410 0.56 15.77 0.35
C ALA A 410 1.67 14.98 1.08
N ALA A 411 1.44 14.68 2.35
CA ALA A 411 2.31 13.83 3.16
C ALA A 411 1.51 12.70 3.81
N TYR A 412 1.99 11.46 3.68
CA TYR A 412 1.41 10.26 4.29
C TYR A 412 2.42 9.55 5.19
N ILE A 413 2.05 9.37 6.46
CA ILE A 413 2.91 8.74 7.48
C ILE A 413 2.50 7.27 7.67
N MET A 414 3.36 6.35 7.23
CA MET A 414 3.27 4.92 7.51
C MET A 414 3.94 4.66 8.86
N THR A 415 3.19 4.22 9.87
CA THR A 415 3.74 4.09 11.22
C THR A 415 2.98 3.12 12.11
N ASN A 416 3.71 2.53 13.06
CA ASN A 416 3.15 1.80 14.20
C ASN A 416 3.19 2.63 15.50
N GLY A 417 3.60 3.91 15.45
CA GLY A 417 3.59 4.82 16.60
C GLY A 417 2.20 5.06 17.17
N ASP A 418 2.14 5.46 18.44
CA ASP A 418 0.88 5.79 19.11
C ASP A 418 0.25 7.08 18.54
N LYS A 419 -1.00 7.35 18.92
CA LYS A 419 -1.78 8.45 18.34
C LYS A 419 -1.21 9.83 18.68
N ASP A 420 -0.65 10.00 19.88
CA ASP A 420 -0.17 11.29 20.36
C ASP A 420 1.16 11.64 19.68
N TYR A 421 2.03 10.64 19.50
CA TYR A 421 3.23 10.77 18.69
C TYR A 421 2.90 11.19 17.25
N VAL A 422 1.94 10.49 16.62
CA VAL A 422 1.54 10.78 15.23
C VAL A 422 0.91 12.17 15.11
N ALA A 423 0.07 12.57 16.06
CA ALA A 423 -0.52 13.91 16.08
C ALA A 423 0.55 15.01 16.18
N THR A 424 1.55 14.80 17.04
CA THR A 424 2.68 15.72 17.20
C THR A 424 3.48 15.85 15.91
N LEU A 425 3.81 14.72 15.27
CA LEU A 425 4.53 14.71 14.00
C LEU A 425 3.72 15.39 12.87
N LYS A 426 2.42 15.12 12.77
CA LYS A 426 1.53 15.80 11.80
C LYS A 426 1.53 17.31 12.01
N GLY A 427 1.50 17.77 13.27
CA GLY A 427 1.62 19.18 13.63
C GLY A 427 2.93 19.80 13.12
N ALA A 428 4.06 19.17 13.43
CA ALA A 428 5.37 19.63 13.01
C ALA A 428 5.56 19.66 11.48
N ILE A 429 5.00 18.68 10.75
CA ILE A 429 4.98 18.71 9.27
C ILE A 429 4.09 19.86 8.77
N GLY A 430 2.97 20.13 9.45
CA GLY A 430 2.06 21.23 9.11
C GLY A 430 2.70 22.61 9.22
N GLU A 431 3.61 22.81 10.17
CA GLU A 431 4.36 24.06 10.34
C GLU A 431 5.28 24.39 9.15
N LEU A 432 5.61 23.42 8.29
CA LEU A 432 6.33 23.68 7.04
C LEU A 432 5.50 24.50 6.04
N GLY A 433 4.16 24.48 6.14
CA GLY A 433 3.26 25.26 5.29
C GLY A 433 3.16 24.81 3.82
N VAL A 434 3.83 23.72 3.45
CA VAL A 434 3.86 23.20 2.06
C VAL A 434 2.72 22.22 1.78
N PHE A 435 2.41 21.34 2.74
CA PHE A 435 1.48 20.24 2.54
C PHE A 435 0.03 20.67 2.78
N LYS A 436 -0.83 20.42 1.80
CA LYS A 436 -2.29 20.64 1.86
C LYS A 436 -3.02 19.48 2.53
N VAL A 437 -2.43 18.29 2.46
CA VAL A 437 -2.96 17.07 3.08
C VAL A 437 -1.85 16.42 3.88
N ILE A 438 -2.10 16.16 5.16
CA ILE A 438 -1.19 15.43 6.04
C ILE A 438 -2.00 14.34 6.73
N SER A 439 -1.64 13.09 6.44
CA SER A 439 -2.38 11.90 6.89
C SER A 439 -1.42 10.80 7.31
N SER A 440 -1.97 9.70 7.82
CA SER A 440 -1.21 8.56 8.33
C SER A 440 -2.00 7.26 8.21
N SER A 441 -1.32 6.13 8.40
CA SER A 441 -1.96 4.81 8.51
C SER A 441 -2.97 4.72 9.68
N ARG A 442 -2.90 5.64 10.65
CA ARG A 442 -3.87 5.76 11.75
C ARG A 442 -5.16 6.47 11.34
N ASP A 443 -5.15 7.24 10.25
CA ASP A 443 -6.31 7.98 9.71
C ASP A 443 -7.11 7.14 8.71
N MET A 444 -6.57 5.99 8.27
CA MET A 444 -7.18 5.12 7.28
C MET A 444 -8.47 4.47 7.81
N ASP A 445 -9.49 4.45 6.95
CA ASP A 445 -10.69 3.64 7.12
C ASP A 445 -10.38 2.20 6.68
N TRP A 446 -10.31 1.30 7.66
CA TRP A 446 -9.97 -0.10 7.46
C TRP A 446 -11.23 -0.98 7.31
N THR A 447 -11.18 -1.93 6.37
CA THR A 447 -12.02 -3.14 6.45
C THR A 447 -11.40 -4.13 7.45
N PRO A 448 -12.15 -5.11 7.98
CA PRO A 448 -11.60 -6.16 8.82
C PRO A 448 -10.36 -6.83 8.20
N GLU A 449 -10.44 -7.28 6.95
CA GLU A 449 -9.32 -7.91 6.23
C GLU A 449 -8.18 -6.91 5.98
N GLY A 450 -8.51 -5.71 5.47
CA GLY A 450 -7.53 -4.67 5.19
C GLY A 450 -6.68 -4.31 6.41
N LYS A 451 -7.24 -4.41 7.62
CA LYS A 451 -6.52 -4.08 8.84
C LYS A 451 -5.32 -4.99 9.11
N TYR A 452 -5.46 -6.29 8.89
CA TYR A 452 -4.43 -7.29 9.20
C TYR A 452 -3.38 -7.44 8.09
N ILE A 453 -3.60 -6.78 6.95
CA ILE A 453 -2.61 -6.64 5.88
C ILE A 453 -2.10 -5.20 5.72
N SER A 454 -2.35 -4.33 6.69
CA SER A 454 -2.07 -2.88 6.61
C SER A 454 -0.65 -2.52 6.18
N GLN A 455 0.34 -3.35 6.50
CA GLN A 455 1.73 -3.19 6.06
C GLN A 455 1.87 -3.25 4.53
N ALA A 456 1.17 -4.14 3.84
CA ALA A 456 1.20 -4.20 2.37
C ALA A 456 0.51 -2.99 1.75
N ILE A 457 -0.54 -2.47 2.40
CA ILE A 457 -1.25 -1.27 1.97
C ILE A 457 -0.34 -0.03 2.10
N ASP A 458 0.35 0.10 3.22
CA ASP A 458 1.36 1.15 3.43
C ASP A 458 2.47 1.06 2.36
N MET A 459 3.01 -0.15 2.11
CA MET A 459 4.02 -0.35 1.07
C MET A 459 3.52 0.00 -0.33
N ALA A 460 2.28 -0.35 -0.66
CA ALA A 460 1.68 -0.05 -1.95
C ALA A 460 1.55 1.47 -2.16
N ILE A 461 1.13 2.21 -1.13
CA ILE A 461 1.10 3.67 -1.15
C ILE A 461 2.50 4.24 -1.37
N ALA A 462 3.50 3.73 -0.63
CA ALA A 462 4.89 4.17 -0.72
C ALA A 462 5.53 3.87 -2.09
N ASN A 463 5.23 2.70 -2.67
CA ASN A 463 5.65 2.34 -4.02
C ASN A 463 5.12 3.38 -5.04
N ARG A 464 3.87 3.81 -4.86
CA ARG A 464 3.16 4.71 -5.78
C ARG A 464 3.45 6.20 -5.56
N ALA A 465 4.02 6.58 -4.42
CA ALA A 465 4.32 7.96 -4.04
C ALA A 465 5.36 8.62 -4.97
N GLN A 466 5.36 9.95 -5.03
CA GLN A 466 6.39 10.70 -5.76
C GLN A 466 7.75 10.52 -5.08
N VAL A 467 7.83 10.81 -3.78
CA VAL A 467 9.03 10.62 -2.96
C VAL A 467 8.70 9.70 -1.79
N PHE A 468 9.64 8.81 -1.46
CA PHE A 468 9.57 7.95 -0.29
C PHE A 468 10.74 8.24 0.64
N ILE A 469 10.47 8.49 1.92
CA ILE A 469 11.48 8.46 2.99
C ILE A 469 11.28 7.20 3.83
N GLY A 470 12.25 6.31 3.78
CA GLY A 470 12.26 5.04 4.51
C GLY A 470 13.12 5.08 5.77
N ASN A 471 12.92 4.07 6.61
CA ASN A 471 13.88 3.68 7.63
C ASN A 471 14.88 2.67 7.06
N GLY A 472 16.17 3.02 7.05
CA GLY A 472 17.28 2.24 6.49
C GLY A 472 17.50 0.86 7.11
N PHE A 473 16.92 0.60 8.28
CA PHE A 473 17.08 -0.67 9.00
C PHE A 473 15.84 -1.56 8.88
N SER A 474 14.79 -1.09 8.21
CA SER A 474 13.52 -1.80 8.10
C SER A 474 13.40 -2.56 6.78
N SER A 475 13.09 -3.85 6.85
CA SER A 475 12.76 -4.67 5.68
C SER A 475 11.54 -4.15 4.90
N LEU A 476 10.59 -3.48 5.56
CA LEU A 476 9.45 -2.84 4.89
C LEU A 476 9.94 -1.80 3.88
N SER A 477 10.73 -0.85 4.36
CA SER A 477 11.28 0.21 3.52
C SER A 477 12.21 -0.36 2.43
N SER A 478 13.00 -1.39 2.76
CA SER A 478 13.87 -2.09 1.81
C SER A 478 13.08 -2.69 0.64
N ASN A 479 11.96 -3.36 0.95
CA ASN A 479 11.05 -3.88 -0.06
C ASN A 479 10.40 -2.76 -0.88
N VAL A 480 10.01 -1.65 -0.26
CA VAL A 480 9.48 -0.48 -1.00
C VAL A 480 10.51 0.03 -2.01
N VAL A 481 11.79 0.13 -1.65
CA VAL A 481 12.84 0.55 -2.60
C VAL A 481 12.95 -0.41 -3.76
N LEU A 482 13.01 -1.73 -3.53
CA LEU A 482 13.03 -2.73 -4.61
C LEU A 482 11.83 -2.56 -5.56
N LEU A 483 10.63 -2.40 -5.01
CA LEU A 483 9.40 -2.23 -5.81
C LEU A 483 9.38 -0.91 -6.59
N ARG A 484 9.92 0.17 -6.01
CA ARG A 484 10.06 1.46 -6.70
C ARG A 484 11.04 1.38 -7.86
N PHE A 485 12.13 0.61 -7.74
CA PHE A 485 13.01 0.32 -8.87
C PHE A 485 12.31 -0.53 -9.94
N LYS A 486 11.51 -1.52 -9.54
CA LYS A 486 10.70 -2.35 -10.46
C LYS A 486 9.69 -1.49 -11.24
N ASP A 487 9.17 -0.43 -10.65
CA ASP A 487 8.22 0.49 -11.27
C ASP A 487 8.89 1.77 -11.83
N ASP A 488 10.20 1.69 -12.13
CA ASP A 488 11.01 2.74 -12.78
C ASP A 488 10.93 4.11 -12.09
N LYS A 489 10.78 4.14 -10.76
CA LYS A 489 10.85 5.38 -9.99
C LYS A 489 12.30 5.90 -9.99
N PRO A 490 12.51 7.22 -10.10
CA PRO A 490 13.87 7.79 -10.07
C PRO A 490 14.62 7.36 -8.80
N PRO A 491 15.87 6.88 -8.89
CA PRO A 491 16.63 6.46 -7.71
C PRO A 491 16.71 7.54 -6.62
N GLY A 492 16.89 8.82 -7.02
CA GLY A 492 16.92 9.99 -6.14
C GLY A 492 15.61 10.24 -5.35
N SER A 493 14.50 9.62 -5.75
CA SER A 493 13.22 9.71 -5.05
C SER A 493 13.07 8.71 -3.88
N ASN A 494 14.08 7.86 -3.67
CA ASN A 494 14.18 6.93 -2.54
C ASN A 494 15.15 7.50 -1.52
N ARG A 495 14.64 7.96 -0.38
CA ARG A 495 15.40 8.65 0.66
C ARG A 495 15.34 7.90 1.98
N MET A 496 16.34 8.07 2.83
CA MET A 496 16.39 7.52 4.19
C MET A 496 16.44 8.62 5.24
N TRP A 497 16.10 8.23 6.47
CA TRP A 497 16.29 9.05 7.67
C TRP A 497 17.75 9.33 7.97
#